data_AF-A0A2M7MKH3-F1
#
_entry.id   AF-A0A2M7MKH3-F1
#
_cell.length_a   1.000
_cell.length_b   1.000
_cell.length_c   1.000
_cell.angle_alpha   90.00
_cell.angle_beta   90.00
_cell.angle_gamma   90.00
#
_symmetry.space_group_name_H-M   'P 1'
#
loop_
_entity.id
_entity.type
_entity.pdbx_description
1 polymer ?
#
loop_
_entity_poly.entity_id
_entity_poly.type
_entity_poly.pdbx_seq_one_letter_code
_entity_poly.pdbx_strand_id
1 'polypeptide(L)'
;MLANQYFMMRKYNLAAKELEQILNFTANKKLAKKLIICYTQINKPREALDLFLSLISTDIEVITATDPLADDCPCPVLVTNIKNDLVTYENEFTKFYVLGMLLLYCKRDASIKYFKKARQTNPSETKIDRILELLTKNEFPTINKSKQKELI
;
A
#
# COMPACT_ATOMS: atom_id res chain seq x y z
N MET A 1 -18.49 13.09 5.52
CA MET A 1 -18.10 12.29 6.71
C MET A 1 -18.57 10.83 6.66
N LEU A 2 -19.53 10.46 5.80
CA LEU A 2 -20.11 9.10 5.75
C LEU A 2 -19.11 8.01 5.32
N ALA A 3 -18.34 8.26 4.24
CA ALA A 3 -17.28 7.34 3.78
C ALA A 3 -16.32 6.92 4.91
N ASN A 4 -15.91 7.88 5.75
CA ASN A 4 -15.01 7.62 6.86
C ASN A 4 -15.69 6.75 7.92
N GLN A 5 -16.95 7.02 8.27
CA GLN A 5 -17.69 6.20 9.23
C GLN A 5 -17.80 4.74 8.76
N TYR A 6 -18.13 4.51 7.49
CA TYR A 6 -18.15 3.17 6.93
C TYR A 6 -16.78 2.48 7.00
N PHE A 7 -15.70 3.21 6.71
CA PHE A 7 -14.35 2.68 6.81
C PHE A 7 -13.97 2.27 8.25
N MET A 8 -14.28 3.12 9.23
CA MET A 8 -14.03 2.85 10.67
C MET A 8 -14.83 1.63 11.14
N MET A 9 -16.07 1.47 10.66
CA MET A 9 -16.91 0.30 10.94
C MET A 9 -16.56 -0.94 10.11
N ARG A 10 -15.47 -0.91 9.33
CA ARG A 10 -15.02 -2.00 8.44
C ARG A 10 -16.07 -2.41 7.39
N LYS A 11 -16.99 -1.50 7.05
CA LYS A 11 -17.98 -1.65 5.96
C LYS A 11 -17.35 -1.22 4.64
N TYR A 12 -16.33 -1.96 4.20
CA TYR A 12 -15.46 -1.57 3.07
C TYR A 12 -16.21 -1.41 1.75
N ASN A 13 -17.26 -2.20 1.51
CA ASN A 13 -18.13 -2.08 0.34
C ASN A 13 -18.86 -0.73 0.28
N LEU A 14 -19.45 -0.31 1.40
CA LEU A 14 -20.13 0.99 1.50
C LEU A 14 -19.13 2.14 1.47
N ALA A 15 -18.00 1.98 2.17
CA ALA A 15 -16.92 2.97 2.16
C ALA A 15 -16.37 3.19 0.75
N ALA A 16 -16.10 2.12 -0.01
CA ALA A 16 -15.60 2.21 -1.38
C ALA A 16 -16.53 3.03 -2.28
N LYS A 17 -17.83 2.73 -2.25
CA LYS A 17 -18.83 3.43 -3.07
C LYS A 17 -18.83 4.95 -2.82
N GLU A 18 -18.81 5.34 -1.55
CA GLU A 18 -18.76 6.76 -1.18
C GLU A 18 -17.42 7.42 -1.54
N LEU A 19 -16.31 6.71 -1.35
CA LEU A 19 -14.97 7.22 -1.69
C LEU A 19 -14.80 7.41 -3.20
N GLU A 20 -15.26 6.46 -4.02
CA GLU A 20 -15.26 6.54 -5.49
C GLU A 20 -16.01 7.79 -5.95
N GLN A 21 -17.22 8.01 -5.42
CA GLN A 21 -18.02 9.19 -5.76
C GLN A 21 -17.30 10.49 -5.42
N ILE A 22 -16.69 10.58 -4.23
CA ILE A 22 -15.96 11.78 -3.83
C ILE A 22 -14.74 12.00 -4.73
N LEU A 23 -13.97 10.95 -5.00
CA LEU A 23 -12.74 11.05 -5.79
C LEU A 23 -12.98 11.47 -7.26
N ASN A 24 -14.19 11.30 -7.79
CA ASN A 24 -14.57 11.84 -9.10
C ASN A 24 -14.53 13.38 -9.16
N PHE A 25 -14.64 14.05 -8.01
CA PHE A 25 -14.66 15.51 -7.91
C PHE A 25 -13.43 16.10 -7.23
N THR A 26 -12.54 15.26 -6.69
CA THR A 26 -11.37 15.72 -5.92
C THR A 26 -10.21 14.72 -5.99
N ALA A 27 -9.00 15.21 -6.25
CA ALA A 27 -7.76 14.44 -6.23
C ALA A 27 -7.20 14.22 -4.79
N ASN A 28 -8.07 13.87 -3.82
CA ASN A 28 -7.65 13.77 -2.42
C ASN A 28 -6.93 12.45 -2.15
N LYS A 29 -5.60 12.53 -2.09
CA LYS A 29 -4.69 11.39 -1.84
C LYS A 29 -5.00 10.63 -0.53
N LYS A 30 -5.49 11.31 0.52
CA LYS A 30 -5.86 10.66 1.79
C LYS A 30 -7.11 9.79 1.65
N LEU A 31 -8.04 10.17 0.77
CA LEU A 31 -9.20 9.34 0.44
C LEU A 31 -8.80 8.20 -0.49
N ALA A 32 -7.92 8.46 -1.46
CA ALA A 32 -7.38 7.43 -2.35
C ALA A 32 -6.70 6.29 -1.58
N LYS A 33 -5.87 6.60 -0.55
CA LYS A 33 -5.24 5.55 0.26
C LYS A 33 -6.25 4.68 1.00
N LYS A 34 -7.34 5.26 1.52
CA LYS A 34 -8.44 4.49 2.13
C LYS A 34 -9.17 3.61 1.11
N LEU A 35 -9.37 4.11 -0.10
CA LEU A 35 -10.00 3.35 -1.18
C LEU A 35 -9.17 2.13 -1.59
N ILE A 36 -7.83 2.25 -1.64
CA ILE A 36 -6.92 1.12 -1.87
C ILE A 36 -7.22 0.01 -0.85
N ILE A 37 -7.27 0.35 0.45
CA ILE A 37 -7.57 -0.62 1.51
C ILE A 37 -8.94 -1.26 1.26
N CYS A 38 -9.99 -0.46 0.99
CA CYS A 38 -11.32 -1.01 0.71
C CYS A 38 -11.30 -2.01 -0.44
N TYR A 39 -10.64 -1.69 -1.56
CA TYR A 39 -10.54 -2.57 -2.72
C TYR A 39 -9.86 -3.91 -2.43
N THR A 40 -8.85 -3.94 -1.55
CA THR A 40 -8.26 -5.22 -1.11
C THR A 40 -9.24 -6.12 -0.36
N GLN A 41 -10.32 -5.56 0.20
CA GLN A 41 -11.29 -6.26 1.03
C GLN A 41 -12.58 -6.62 0.30
N ILE A 42 -12.84 -6.04 -0.88
CA ILE A 42 -14.06 -6.27 -1.66
C ILE A 42 -13.80 -7.00 -2.98
N ASN A 43 -12.76 -7.83 -3.02
CA ASN A 43 -12.35 -8.61 -4.18
C ASN A 43 -12.09 -7.77 -5.45
N LYS A 44 -11.52 -6.57 -5.27
CA LYS A 44 -11.06 -5.68 -6.35
C LYS A 44 -9.55 -5.42 -6.29
N PRO A 45 -8.70 -6.46 -6.21
CA PRO A 45 -7.28 -6.27 -5.92
C PRO A 45 -6.51 -5.65 -7.11
N ARG A 46 -7.02 -5.77 -8.34
CA ARG A 46 -6.43 -5.15 -9.54
C ARG A 46 -6.62 -3.63 -9.53
N GLU A 47 -7.83 -3.17 -9.22
CA GLU A 47 -8.14 -1.75 -9.06
C GLU A 47 -7.36 -1.15 -7.88
N ALA A 48 -7.19 -1.92 -6.80
CA ALA A 48 -6.31 -1.53 -5.70
C ALA A 48 -4.87 -1.30 -6.18
N LEU A 49 -4.32 -2.23 -6.98
CA LEU A 49 -2.96 -2.16 -7.50
C LEU A 49 -2.74 -0.94 -8.41
N ASP A 50 -3.72 -0.64 -9.27
CA ASP A 50 -3.66 0.49 -10.19
C ASP A 50 -3.70 1.83 -9.45
N LEU A 51 -4.65 1.97 -8.53
CA LEU A 51 -4.75 3.16 -7.69
C LEU A 51 -3.50 3.32 -6.80
N PHE A 52 -2.99 2.21 -6.26
CA PHE A 52 -1.77 2.20 -5.46
C PHE A 52 -0.56 2.66 -6.25
N LEU A 53 -0.31 2.08 -7.43
CA LEU A 53 0.81 2.47 -8.28
C LEU A 53 0.73 3.94 -8.68
N SER A 54 -0.45 4.42 -9.07
CA SER A 54 -0.70 5.83 -9.37
C SER A 54 -0.34 6.74 -8.18
N LEU A 55 -0.79 6.35 -6.99
CA LEU A 55 -0.58 7.11 -5.76
C LEU A 55 0.92 7.19 -5.39
N ILE A 56 1.61 6.04 -5.33
CA ILE A 56 3.03 6.01 -4.94
C ILE A 56 3.96 6.57 -6.01
N SER A 57 3.54 6.59 -7.28
CA SER A 57 4.30 7.25 -8.36
C SER A 57 4.26 8.76 -8.23
N THR A 58 3.20 9.30 -7.62
CA THR A 58 3.02 10.74 -7.42
C THR A 58 3.58 11.20 -6.09
N ASP A 59 3.32 10.44 -5.02
CA ASP A 59 3.63 10.81 -3.65
C ASP A 59 3.50 9.57 -2.75
N ILE A 60 4.63 8.93 -2.49
CA ILE A 60 4.70 7.74 -1.64
C ILE A 60 4.45 8.06 -0.16
N GLU A 61 4.78 9.28 0.28
CA GLU A 61 4.73 9.68 1.68
C GLU A 61 3.30 9.63 2.23
N VAL A 62 2.29 9.85 1.39
CA VAL A 62 0.89 9.75 1.81
C VAL A 62 0.53 8.37 2.40
N ILE A 63 1.22 7.30 1.98
CA ILE A 63 1.07 5.95 2.53
C ILE A 63 2.08 5.75 3.66
N THR A 64 3.36 6.03 3.44
CA THR A 64 4.42 5.67 4.40
C THR A 64 4.43 6.53 5.67
N ALA A 65 3.85 7.73 5.63
CA ALA A 65 3.65 8.58 6.80
C ALA A 65 2.35 8.28 7.57
N THR A 66 1.65 7.19 7.22
CA THR A 66 0.47 6.75 7.99
C THR A 66 0.92 6.34 9.39
N ASP A 67 0.27 6.88 10.42
CA ASP A 67 0.39 6.37 11.78
C ASP A 67 -0.77 5.38 12.00
N PRO A 68 -0.51 4.06 12.11
CA PRO A 68 -1.58 3.08 12.22
C PRO A 68 -2.52 3.29 13.41
N LEU A 69 -2.02 3.86 14.51
CA LEU A 69 -2.83 4.13 15.70
C LEU A 69 -3.61 5.44 15.54
N ALA A 70 -2.95 6.52 15.12
CA ALA A 70 -3.62 7.81 14.99
C ALA A 70 -4.61 7.86 13.81
N ASP A 71 -4.35 7.11 12.73
CA ASP A 71 -5.20 7.08 11.53
C ASP A 71 -6.28 5.97 11.56
N ASP A 72 -6.39 5.18 12.64
CA ASP A 72 -7.17 3.94 12.73
C ASP A 72 -6.99 3.05 11.49
N CYS A 73 -5.73 2.74 11.19
CA CYS A 73 -5.40 1.95 10.02
C CYS A 73 -5.69 0.46 10.28
N PRO A 74 -6.57 -0.21 9.51
CA PRO A 74 -6.91 -1.60 9.74
C PRO A 74 -5.81 -2.58 9.26
N CYS A 75 -4.76 -2.10 8.59
CA CYS A 75 -3.74 -2.91 7.93
C CYS A 75 -3.10 -3.99 8.83
N PRO A 76 -2.75 -3.75 10.11
CA PRO A 76 -2.19 -4.81 10.97
C PRO A 76 -3.11 -6.03 11.12
N VAL A 77 -4.41 -5.78 11.29
CA VAL A 77 -5.43 -6.84 11.42
C VAL A 77 -5.61 -7.54 10.07
N LEU A 78 -5.74 -6.78 8.99
CA LEU A 78 -5.92 -7.34 7.64
C LEU A 78 -4.74 -8.22 7.21
N VAL A 79 -3.50 -7.77 7.44
CA VAL A 79 -2.29 -8.56 7.17
C VAL A 79 -2.29 -9.86 7.97
N THR A 80 -2.71 -9.83 9.22
CA THR A 80 -2.79 -11.02 10.09
C THR A 80 -3.82 -12.01 9.54
N ASN A 81 -5.01 -11.53 9.15
CA ASN A 81 -6.06 -12.37 8.58
C ASN A 81 -5.61 -13.08 7.30
N ILE A 82 -4.91 -12.36 6.41
CA ILE A 82 -4.41 -12.92 5.15
C ILE A 82 -3.28 -13.95 5.40
N LYS A 83 -2.43 -13.72 6.41
CA LYS A 83 -1.35 -14.65 6.77
C LYS A 83 -1.85 -15.93 7.42
N ASN A 84 -2.95 -15.84 8.16
CA ASN A 84 -3.61 -16.97 8.81
C ASN A 84 -4.65 -17.64 7.90
N ASP A 85 -4.66 -17.31 6.60
CA ASP A 85 -5.56 -17.87 5.59
C ASP A 85 -7.06 -17.73 5.91
N LEU A 86 -7.41 -16.71 6.70
CA LEU A 86 -8.81 -16.33 6.96
C LEU A 86 -9.47 -15.62 5.78
N VAL A 87 -8.65 -15.20 4.80
CA VAL A 87 -9.07 -14.58 3.55
C VAL A 87 -8.37 -15.31 2.40
N THR A 88 -9.15 -15.76 1.43
CA THR A 88 -8.64 -16.41 0.22
C THR A 88 -8.58 -15.41 -0.94
N TYR A 89 -7.54 -15.56 -1.76
CA TYR A 89 -7.39 -14.83 -3.02
C TYR A 89 -7.34 -15.83 -4.17
N GLU A 90 -7.64 -15.35 -5.38
CA GLU A 90 -7.66 -16.17 -6.59
C GLU A 90 -6.36 -16.98 -6.80
N ASN A 91 -5.21 -16.37 -6.47
CA ASN A 91 -3.91 -17.00 -6.61
C ASN A 91 -2.87 -16.36 -5.66
N GLU A 92 -1.72 -17.02 -5.51
CA GLU A 92 -0.62 -16.52 -4.67
C GLU A 92 -0.09 -15.16 -5.12
N PHE A 93 -0.06 -14.92 -6.44
CA PHE A 93 0.37 -13.64 -7.00
C PHE A 93 -0.48 -12.48 -6.43
N THR A 94 -1.80 -12.63 -6.46
CA THR A 94 -2.77 -11.69 -5.87
C THR A 94 -2.57 -11.54 -4.38
N LYS A 95 -2.44 -12.65 -3.65
CA LYS A 95 -2.15 -12.61 -2.21
C LYS A 95 -0.88 -11.80 -1.90
N PHE A 96 0.19 -11.99 -2.68
CA PHE A 96 1.46 -11.33 -2.44
C PHE A 96 1.43 -9.83 -2.71
N TYR A 97 0.89 -9.36 -3.84
CA TYR A 97 0.86 -7.91 -4.06
C TYR A 97 -0.13 -7.20 -3.12
N VAL A 98 -1.23 -7.85 -2.70
CA VAL A 98 -2.13 -7.29 -1.68
C VAL A 98 -1.42 -7.14 -0.33
N LEU A 99 -0.68 -8.18 0.10
CA LEU A 99 0.16 -8.08 1.28
C LEU A 99 1.21 -6.97 1.14
N GLY A 100 1.82 -6.85 -0.05
CA GLY A 100 2.74 -5.76 -0.39
C GLY A 100 2.13 -4.38 -0.16
N MET A 101 0.93 -4.13 -0.71
CA MET A 101 0.23 -2.86 -0.55
C MET A 101 -0.12 -2.55 0.92
N LEU A 102 -0.75 -3.50 1.63
CA LEU A 102 -1.17 -3.31 3.02
C LEU A 102 0.01 -3.10 3.97
N LEU A 103 1.12 -3.78 3.72
CA LEU A 103 2.33 -3.64 4.52
C LEU A 103 3.03 -2.30 4.32
N LEU A 104 2.84 -1.60 3.20
CA LEU A 104 3.50 -0.31 2.99
C LEU A 104 3.04 0.75 4.01
N TYR A 105 1.81 0.62 4.51
CA TYR A 105 1.26 1.49 5.56
C TYR A 105 1.97 1.36 6.91
N CYS A 106 2.68 0.24 7.15
CA CYS A 106 3.23 -0.06 8.48
C CYS A 106 4.72 -0.41 8.45
N LYS A 107 5.20 -1.13 7.42
CA LYS A 107 6.54 -1.74 7.34
C LYS A 107 7.00 -1.84 5.89
N ARG A 108 7.74 -0.83 5.42
CA ARG A 108 8.26 -0.75 4.05
C ARG A 108 9.08 -1.98 3.63
N ASP A 109 10.00 -2.44 4.45
CA ASP A 109 10.83 -3.62 4.12
C ASP A 109 9.98 -4.88 3.90
N ALA A 110 8.95 -5.04 4.72
CA ALA A 110 8.00 -6.14 4.57
C ALA A 110 7.19 -6.00 3.29
N SER A 111 6.74 -4.79 2.94
CA SER A 111 6.08 -4.49 1.67
C SER A 111 6.96 -4.90 0.48
N ILE A 112 8.22 -4.46 0.44
CA ILE A 112 9.19 -4.81 -0.62
C ILE A 112 9.38 -6.32 -0.71
N LYS A 113 9.50 -7.02 0.43
CA LYS A 113 9.63 -8.49 0.45
C LYS A 113 8.45 -9.18 -0.25
N TYR A 114 7.22 -8.72 -0.03
CA TYR A 114 6.04 -9.31 -0.64
C TYR A 114 5.89 -8.94 -2.12
N PHE A 115 6.25 -7.72 -2.53
CA PHE A 115 6.30 -7.38 -3.95
C PHE A 115 7.37 -8.19 -4.71
N LYS A 116 8.53 -8.47 -4.08
CA LYS A 116 9.53 -9.40 -4.65
C LYS A 116 8.97 -10.81 -4.85
N LYS A 117 8.17 -11.32 -3.90
CA LYS A 117 7.46 -12.60 -4.07
C LYS A 117 6.44 -12.55 -5.21
N ALA A 118 5.64 -11.49 -5.28
CA ALA A 118 4.68 -11.30 -6.38
C ALA A 118 5.38 -11.33 -7.75
N ARG A 119 6.53 -10.64 -7.89
CA ARG A 119 7.34 -10.68 -9.11
C ARG A 119 7.83 -12.09 -9.45
N GLN A 120 8.25 -12.87 -8.45
CA GLN A 120 8.69 -14.26 -8.67
C GLN A 120 7.54 -15.15 -9.17
N THR A 121 6.32 -14.95 -8.65
CA THR A 121 5.14 -15.73 -9.05
C THR A 121 4.63 -15.33 -10.43
N ASN A 122 4.72 -14.05 -10.80
CA ASN A 122 4.32 -13.57 -12.12
C ASN A 122 5.30 -12.52 -12.67
N PRO A 123 6.37 -12.94 -13.35
CA PRO A 123 7.40 -12.03 -13.88
C PRO A 123 6.93 -11.13 -15.03
N SER A 124 5.78 -11.41 -15.65
CA SER A 124 5.26 -10.60 -16.76
C SER A 124 4.50 -9.35 -16.31
N GLU A 125 4.14 -9.26 -15.02
CA GLU A 125 3.46 -8.08 -14.49
C GLU A 125 4.43 -6.92 -14.25
N THR A 126 4.51 -6.03 -15.23
CA THR A 126 5.39 -4.85 -15.21
C THR A 126 5.03 -3.85 -14.11
N LYS A 127 3.78 -3.82 -13.64
CA LYS A 127 3.37 -2.95 -12.51
C LYS A 127 4.15 -3.27 -11.25
N ILE A 128 4.46 -4.55 -11.01
CA ILE A 128 5.22 -4.96 -9.81
C ILE A 128 6.66 -4.47 -9.88
N ASP A 129 7.30 -4.56 -11.05
CA ASP A 129 8.65 -4.01 -11.25
C ASP A 129 8.67 -2.52 -11.01
N ARG A 130 7.68 -1.79 -11.55
CA ARG A 130 7.58 -0.36 -11.34
C ARG A 130 7.40 0.02 -9.87
N ILE A 131 6.56 -0.73 -9.14
CA ILE A 131 6.41 -0.55 -7.69
C ILE A 131 7.75 -0.77 -6.99
N LEU A 132 8.44 -1.87 -7.27
CA LEU A 132 9.73 -2.19 -6.65
C LEU A 132 10.78 -1.11 -6.91
N GLU A 133 10.84 -0.55 -8.11
CA GLU A 133 11.72 0.59 -8.42
C GLU A 133 11.41 1.80 -7.53
N LEU A 134 10.14 2.18 -7.40
CA LEU A 134 9.72 3.34 -6.58
C LEU A 134 10.02 3.11 -5.10
N LEU A 135 9.79 1.89 -4.61
CA LEU A 135 10.04 1.53 -3.22
C LEU A 135 11.52 1.41 -2.87
N THR A 136 12.43 1.27 -3.85
CA THR A 136 13.87 1.12 -3.60
C THR A 136 14.66 2.39 -3.92
N LYS A 137 14.20 3.22 -4.86
CA LYS A 137 14.84 4.51 -5.19
C LYS A 137 14.83 5.50 -4.02
N ASN A 138 13.79 5.48 -3.21
CA ASN A 138 13.65 6.39 -2.06
C ASN A 138 14.44 5.91 -0.81
N GLU A 139 15.63 5.31 -0.99
CA GLU A 139 16.52 4.83 0.09
C GLU A 139 17.91 5.53 0.15
N PHE A 140 18.20 6.56 -0.66
CA PHE A 140 19.47 7.31 -0.57
C PHE A 140 19.24 8.84 -0.67
N PRO A 141 19.95 9.68 0.13
CA PRO A 141 21.38 9.55 0.46
C PRO A 141 21.66 9.26 1.94
N THR A 142 22.26 8.12 2.24
CA THR A 142 23.18 8.02 3.38
C THR A 142 24.44 8.79 3.04
N ILE A 143 24.57 10.01 3.57
CA ILE A 143 25.86 10.70 3.61
C ILE A 143 26.78 9.87 4.51
N ASN A 144 27.73 9.17 3.89
CA ASN A 144 28.91 8.64 4.56
C ASN A 144 29.67 9.81 5.21
N LYS A 145 29.47 10.04 6.51
CA LYS A 145 30.44 10.78 7.33
C LYS A 145 31.61 9.85 7.63
N SER A 146 32.48 9.66 6.66
CA SER A 146 33.82 9.14 6.89
C SER A 146 34.82 9.98 6.10
N LYS A 147 35.79 10.54 6.84
CA LYS A 147 36.95 11.39 6.43
C LYS A 147 36.79 12.91 6.58
N GLN A 148 36.86 13.41 7.80
CA GLN A 148 37.86 14.44 8.15
C GLN A 148 39.05 13.65 8.72
N LYS A 149 39.99 13.18 7.90
CA LYS A 149 41.22 13.90 7.48
C LYS A 149 41.85 14.68 8.63
N GLU A 150 42.87 14.02 9.19
CA GLU A 150 44.08 14.59 9.77
C GLU A 150 44.68 15.71 8.88
N LEU A 151 45.52 16.54 9.53
CA LEU A 151 46.32 17.68 9.03
C LEU A 151 45.48 18.95 8.86
N ILE A 152 45.70 20.03 9.63
CA ILE A 152 46.96 20.67 10.08
C ILE A 152 46.80 21.18 11.51
#